data_AF-A0A847JAQ9-F1
#
_entry.id   AF-A0A847JAQ9-F1
#
_cell.length_a   1.000
_cell.length_b   1.000
_cell.length_c   1.000
_cell.angle_alpha   90.00
_cell.angle_beta   90.00
_cell.angle_gamma   90.00
#
_symmetry.space_group_name_H-M   'P 1'
#
loop_
_entity.id
_entity.type
_entity.pdbx_description
1 polymer ?
#
loop_
_entity_poly.entity_id
_entity_poly.type
_entity_poly.pdbx_seq_one_letter_code
_entity_poly.pdbx_strand_id
1 'polypeptide(L)'
;MNDRTSDNDNTDFESWDDEQEAHSEAIRDLVLDYLDEHDVDEGTAVFGLVEIALSIAMSGYVMSTDKPSAGGLQMELDRLSKDIGDLVREAKRGAKQFVEETIAALEENGGPEGGNA
;
A
#
# COMPACT_ATOMS: atom_id res chain seq x y z
N MET A 1 -36.37 32.23 -3.79
CA MET A 1 -35.37 32.02 -4.86
C MET A 1 -34.03 32.53 -4.36
N ASN A 2 -33.20 31.61 -3.89
CA ASN A 2 -31.80 31.45 -4.31
C ASN A 2 -31.21 30.37 -3.39
N ASP A 3 -31.47 29.15 -3.81
CA ASP A 3 -30.56 28.04 -3.65
C ASP A 3 -29.29 28.36 -4.45
N ARG A 4 -28.12 28.21 -3.82
CA ARG A 4 -26.76 28.13 -4.39
C ARG A 4 -25.76 28.32 -3.27
N THR A 5 -25.27 27.21 -2.74
CA THR A 5 -23.85 26.83 -2.65
C THR A 5 -23.73 25.68 -1.65
N SER A 6 -23.73 24.44 -2.14
CA SER A 6 -23.13 23.31 -1.42
C SER A 6 -22.89 22.11 -2.35
N ASP A 7 -22.48 22.35 -3.61
CA ASP A 7 -22.09 21.28 -4.55
C ASP A 7 -20.57 21.29 -4.84
N ASN A 8 -19.78 22.14 -4.18
CA ASN A 8 -18.37 22.37 -4.53
C ASN A 8 -17.35 21.65 -3.63
N ASP A 9 -17.80 20.91 -2.61
CA ASP A 9 -16.89 20.16 -1.73
C ASP A 9 -16.71 18.69 -2.18
N ASN A 10 -17.56 18.15 -3.06
CA ASN A 10 -17.53 16.74 -3.43
C ASN A 10 -16.53 16.42 -4.55
N THR A 11 -16.27 17.37 -5.46
CA THR A 11 -15.36 17.18 -6.61
C THR A 11 -13.88 17.21 -6.24
N ASP A 12 -13.50 17.93 -5.18
CA ASP A 12 -12.10 18.02 -4.74
C ASP A 12 -11.63 16.73 -4.05
N PHE A 13 -12.49 16.07 -3.27
CA PHE A 13 -12.18 14.78 -2.63
C PHE A 13 -12.07 13.63 -3.65
N GLU A 14 -12.98 13.55 -4.62
CA GLU A 14 -12.91 12.57 -5.71
C GLU A 14 -11.60 12.72 -6.51
N SER A 15 -11.14 13.95 -6.77
CA SER A 15 -9.88 14.19 -7.49
C SER A 15 -8.62 13.80 -6.71
N TRP A 16 -8.66 13.88 -5.38
CA TRP A 16 -7.53 13.56 -4.51
C TRP A 16 -7.38 12.04 -4.32
N ASP A 17 -8.50 11.33 -4.18
CA ASP A 17 -8.51 9.87 -4.12
C ASP A 17 -8.02 9.27 -5.45
N ASP A 18 -8.44 9.83 -6.59
CA ASP A 18 -7.98 9.42 -7.92
C ASP A 18 -6.46 9.68 -8.12
N GLU A 19 -5.95 10.81 -7.66
CA GLU A 19 -4.51 11.14 -7.75
C GLU A 19 -3.67 10.24 -6.83
N GLN A 20 -4.17 9.94 -5.63
CA GLN A 20 -3.52 9.03 -4.70
C GLN A 20 -3.49 7.58 -5.24
N GLU A 21 -4.59 7.12 -5.84
CA GLU A 21 -4.66 5.79 -6.46
C GLU A 21 -3.69 5.70 -7.64
N ALA A 22 -3.65 6.70 -8.52
CA ALA A 22 -2.72 6.75 -9.65
C ALA A 22 -1.24 6.72 -9.21
N HIS A 23 -0.89 7.45 -8.14
CA HIS A 23 0.47 7.39 -7.59
C HIS A 23 0.79 6.03 -6.97
N SER A 24 -0.17 5.42 -6.29
CA SER A 24 0.00 4.10 -5.68
C SER A 24 0.20 3.02 -6.75
N GLU A 25 -0.53 3.08 -7.85
CA GLU A 25 -0.37 2.20 -9.02
C GLU A 25 1.01 2.39 -9.67
N ALA A 26 1.42 3.63 -9.94
CA ALA A 26 2.73 3.90 -10.53
C ALA A 26 3.90 3.42 -9.66
N ILE A 27 3.81 3.57 -8.32
CA ILE A 27 4.82 3.04 -7.39
C ILE A 27 4.82 1.52 -7.41
N ARG A 28 3.63 0.90 -7.43
CA ARG A 28 3.49 -0.56 -7.51
C ARG A 28 4.16 -1.11 -8.77
N ASP A 29 3.91 -0.51 -9.92
CA ASP A 29 4.50 -0.95 -11.19
C ASP A 29 6.02 -0.81 -11.18
N LEU A 30 6.55 0.34 -10.75
CA LEU A 30 7.99 0.55 -10.63
C LEU A 30 8.66 -0.48 -9.73
N VAL A 31 8.02 -0.83 -8.62
CA VAL A 31 8.52 -1.84 -7.68
C VAL A 31 8.48 -3.21 -8.34
N LEU A 32 7.34 -3.62 -8.90
CA LEU A 32 7.20 -4.95 -9.49
C LEU A 32 8.15 -5.15 -10.67
N ASP A 33 8.33 -4.15 -11.53
CA ASP A 33 9.28 -4.18 -12.64
C ASP A 33 10.71 -4.39 -12.14
N TYR A 34 11.13 -3.67 -11.09
CA TYR A 34 12.46 -3.82 -10.51
C TYR A 34 12.67 -5.21 -9.89
N LEU A 35 11.66 -5.72 -9.17
CA LEU A 35 11.73 -7.04 -8.53
C LEU A 35 11.84 -8.15 -9.57
N ASP A 36 11.08 -8.05 -10.67
CA ASP A 36 11.12 -8.99 -11.79
C ASP A 36 12.46 -8.92 -12.55
N GLU A 37 12.92 -7.71 -12.92
CA GLU A 37 14.17 -7.51 -13.66
C GLU A 37 15.39 -8.07 -12.92
N HIS A 38 15.36 -8.03 -11.58
CA HIS A 38 16.48 -8.44 -10.74
C HIS A 38 16.28 -9.78 -10.02
N ASP A 39 15.21 -10.52 -10.31
CA ASP A 39 14.87 -11.81 -9.68
C ASP A 39 14.96 -11.74 -8.14
N VAL A 40 14.38 -10.67 -7.58
CA VAL A 40 14.41 -10.42 -6.14
C VAL A 40 13.42 -11.33 -5.45
N ASP A 41 13.88 -12.11 -4.47
CA ASP A 41 13.00 -12.99 -3.73
C ASP A 41 11.96 -12.22 -2.90
N GLU A 42 10.77 -12.82 -2.75
CA GLU A 42 9.63 -12.22 -2.07
C GLU A 42 9.97 -11.75 -0.65
N GLY A 43 10.78 -12.51 0.09
CA GLY A 43 11.18 -12.15 1.45
C GLY A 43 11.98 -10.84 1.46
N THR A 44 13.01 -10.76 0.61
CA THR A 44 13.83 -9.55 0.45
C THR A 44 12.98 -8.37 -0.02
N ALA A 45 12.08 -8.57 -0.98
CA ALA A 45 11.18 -7.54 -1.50
C ALA A 45 10.31 -6.94 -0.39
N VAL A 46 9.60 -7.79 0.36
CA VAL A 46 8.69 -7.37 1.43
C VAL A 46 9.43 -6.61 2.52
N PHE A 47 10.57 -7.14 3.00
CA PHE A 47 11.36 -6.45 4.02
C PHE A 47 11.90 -5.11 3.53
N GLY A 48 12.42 -5.04 2.30
CA GLY A 48 12.94 -3.81 1.72
C GLY A 48 11.88 -2.72 1.59
N LEU A 49 10.66 -3.08 1.15
CA LEU A 49 9.55 -2.12 1.03
C LEU A 49 9.09 -1.58 2.39
N VAL A 50 9.09 -2.43 3.43
CA VAL A 50 8.78 -1.98 4.80
C VAL A 50 9.86 -1.02 5.31
N GLU A 51 11.14 -1.31 5.08
CA GLU A 51 12.24 -0.40 5.46
C GLU A 51 12.16 0.95 4.74
N ILE A 52 11.78 0.95 3.46
CA ILE A 52 11.54 2.18 2.68
C ILE A 52 10.39 2.97 3.29
N ALA A 53 9.25 2.32 3.57
CA ALA A 53 8.09 2.99 4.18
C ALA A 53 8.43 3.64 5.53
N LEU A 54 9.17 2.93 6.38
CA LEU A 54 9.66 3.46 7.66
C LEU A 54 10.59 4.66 7.46
N SER A 55 11.52 4.57 6.50
CA SER A 55 12.48 5.64 6.19
C SER A 55 11.77 6.90 5.68
N ILE A 56 10.74 6.75 4.85
CA ILE A 56 9.88 7.85 4.38
C ILE A 56 9.17 8.50 5.56
N ALA A 57 8.54 7.71 6.44
CA ALA A 57 7.84 8.24 7.61
C ALA A 57 8.77 8.99 8.58
N MET A 58 9.95 8.43 8.86
CA MET A 58 10.96 9.07 9.70
C MET A 58 11.44 10.40 9.09
N SER A 59 11.72 10.40 7.79
CA SER A 59 12.16 11.61 7.08
C SER A 59 11.05 12.66 7.04
N GLY A 60 9.82 12.25 6.76
CA GLY A 60 8.63 13.10 6.76
C GLY A 60 8.42 13.78 8.11
N TYR A 61 8.53 13.05 9.22
CA TYR A 61 8.46 13.63 10.57
C TYR A 61 9.54 14.70 10.79
N VAL A 62 10.80 14.39 10.48
CA VAL A 62 11.92 15.31 10.68
C VAL A 62 11.78 16.57 9.82
N MET A 63 11.32 16.42 8.58
CA MET A 63 11.19 17.54 7.64
C MET A 63 9.99 18.45 7.94
N SER A 64 8.93 17.92 8.56
CA SER A 64 7.68 18.66 8.83
C SER A 64 7.57 19.23 10.24
N THR A 65 8.48 18.86 11.16
CA THR A 65 8.41 19.26 12.57
C THR A 65 9.45 20.35 12.89
N ASP A 66 9.01 21.49 13.43
CA ASP A 66 9.90 22.63 13.76
C ASP A 66 11.02 22.27 14.76
N LYS A 67 10.74 21.37 15.71
CA LYS A 67 11.67 20.91 16.74
C LYS A 67 11.55 19.40 16.90
N PRO A 68 12.09 18.61 15.95
CA PRO A 68 11.95 17.16 15.98
C PRO A 68 12.64 16.60 17.22
N SER A 69 12.05 15.55 17.79
CA SER A 69 12.60 14.87 18.96
C SER A 69 12.47 13.36 18.81
N ALA A 70 13.33 12.61 19.50
CA ALA A 70 13.27 11.15 19.50
C ALA A 70 11.92 10.64 20.03
N GLY A 71 11.39 11.25 21.09
CA GLY A 71 10.09 10.87 21.66
C GLY A 71 8.92 11.15 20.71
N GLY A 72 8.95 12.29 20.00
CA GLY A 72 7.94 12.58 18.98
C GLY A 72 7.99 11.61 17.80
N LEU A 73 9.20 11.26 17.33
CA LEU A 73 9.37 10.27 16.28
C LEU A 73 8.87 8.89 16.71
N GLN A 74 9.16 8.46 17.95
CA GLN A 74 8.64 7.21 18.49
C GLN A 74 7.10 7.17 18.46
N MET A 75 6.43 8.27 18.84
CA MET A 75 4.97 8.35 18.75
C MET A 75 4.46 8.27 17.31
N GLU A 76 5.14 8.88 16.33
CA GLU A 76 4.75 8.71 14.93
C GLU A 76 4.94 7.27 14.44
N LEU A 77 6.03 6.62 14.82
CA LEU A 77 6.26 5.22 14.47
C LEU A 77 5.23 4.28 15.13
N ASP A 78 4.80 4.56 16.36
CA ASP A 78 3.73 3.83 17.03
C ASP A 78 2.38 3.98 16.29
N ARG A 79 2.09 5.17 15.75
CA ARG A 79 0.90 5.40 14.91
C ARG A 79 0.99 4.62 13.61
N LEU A 80 2.10 4.73 12.89
CA LEU A 80 2.33 3.98 11.66
C LEU A 80 2.22 2.47 11.87
N SER A 81 2.80 1.96 12.97
CA SER A 81 2.70 0.54 13.36
C SER A 81 1.25 0.10 13.54
N LYS A 82 0.41 0.95 14.16
CA LYS A 82 -1.02 0.69 14.29
C LYS A 82 -1.71 0.67 12.93
N ASP A 83 -1.43 1.64 12.06
CA ASP A 83 -2.06 1.74 10.73
C ASP A 83 -1.70 0.51 9.87
N ILE A 84 -0.42 0.12 9.85
CA ILE A 84 0.03 -1.13 9.21
C ILE A 84 -0.68 -2.34 9.82
N GLY A 85 -0.80 -2.37 11.15
CA GLY A 85 -1.51 -3.43 11.86
C GLY A 85 -2.98 -3.56 11.44
N ASP A 86 -3.65 -2.44 11.17
CA ASP A 86 -5.03 -2.42 10.68
C ASP A 86 -5.13 -2.89 9.22
N LEU A 87 -4.17 -2.52 8.36
CA LEU A 87 -4.07 -3.07 6.99
C LEU A 87 -3.89 -4.60 7.00
N VAL A 88 -3.00 -5.12 7.85
CA VAL A 88 -2.81 -6.58 7.99
C VAL A 88 -4.07 -7.27 8.49
N ARG A 89 -4.81 -6.65 9.41
CA ARG A 89 -6.09 -7.20 9.89
C ARG A 89 -7.12 -7.28 8.78
N GLU A 90 -7.19 -6.27 7.91
CA GLU A 90 -8.11 -6.27 6.77
C GLU A 90 -7.72 -7.32 5.74
N ALA A 91 -6.43 -7.40 5.39
CA ALA A 91 -5.91 -8.45 4.51
C ALA A 91 -6.25 -9.85 5.04
N LYS A 92 -6.14 -10.08 6.35
CA LYS A 92 -6.52 -11.35 6.99
C LYS A 92 -8.01 -11.65 6.91
N ARG A 93 -8.89 -10.65 6.92
CA ARG A 93 -10.34 -10.84 6.73
C ARG A 93 -10.64 -11.28 5.29
N GLY A 94 -9.96 -10.67 4.32
CA GLY A 94 -10.08 -11.01 2.90
C GLY A 94 -9.31 -12.26 2.47
N ALA A 95 -8.41 -12.79 3.29
CA ALA A 95 -7.47 -13.85 2.89
C ALA A 95 -8.14 -15.10 2.31
N LYS A 96 -9.31 -15.50 2.85
CA LYS A 96 -10.03 -16.65 2.31
C LYS A 96 -10.50 -16.39 0.88
N GLN A 97 -11.17 -15.27 0.66
CA GLN A 97 -11.67 -14.87 -0.65
C GLN A 97 -10.52 -14.71 -1.66
N PHE A 98 -9.45 -14.05 -1.25
CA PHE A 98 -8.25 -13.88 -2.07
C PHE A 98 -7.70 -15.22 -2.59
N VAL A 99 -7.57 -16.22 -1.71
CA VAL A 99 -7.09 -17.56 -2.11
C VAL A 99 -8.07 -18.24 -3.06
N GLU A 100 -9.37 -18.19 -2.77
CA GLU A 100 -10.41 -18.81 -3.60
C GLU A 100 -10.44 -18.21 -5.02
N GLU A 101 -10.38 -16.87 -5.12
CA GLU A 101 -10.36 -16.16 -6.40
C GLU A 101 -9.07 -16.40 -7.19
N THR A 102 -7.93 -16.42 -6.51
CA THR A 102 -6.62 -16.67 -7.15
C THR A 102 -6.55 -18.08 -7.72
N ILE A 103 -7.02 -19.09 -6.98
CA ILE A 103 -7.06 -20.48 -7.46
C ILE A 103 -7.98 -20.58 -8.69
N ALA A 104 -9.17 -19.99 -8.64
CA ALA A 104 -10.10 -20.00 -9.76
C ALA A 104 -9.49 -19.37 -11.03
N ALA A 105 -8.78 -18.23 -10.88
CA ALA A 105 -8.10 -17.57 -11.99
C ALA A 105 -6.93 -18.39 -12.57
N LEU A 106 -6.21 -19.13 -11.72
CA LEU A 106 -5.14 -20.04 -12.16
C LEU A 106 -5.69 -21.27 -12.91
N GLU A 107 -6.83 -21.80 -12.46
CA GLU A 107 -7.52 -22.93 -13.13
C GLU A 107 -8.09 -22.51 -14.49
N GLU A 108 -8.64 -21.30 -14.61
CA GLU A 108 -9.16 -20.75 -15.88
C GLU A 108 -8.04 -20.50 -16.91
N ASN A 109 -6.84 -20.12 -16.45
CA ASN A 109 -5.66 -19.89 -17.30
C ASN A 109 -4.80 -21.16 -17.56
N GLY A 110 -5.28 -22.34 -17.18
CA GLY A 110 -4.67 -23.62 -17.56
C GLY A 110 -3.67 -24.24 -16.57
N GLY A 111 -3.52 -23.70 -15.35
CA GLY A 111 -2.70 -24.27 -14.26
C GLY A 111 -1.21 -24.49 -14.58
N PRO A 112 -0.35 -24.70 -13.57
CA PRO A 112 1.00 -25.18 -13.83
C PRO A 112 0.91 -26.59 -14.42
N GLU A 113 1.47 -26.81 -15.61
CA GLU A 113 1.47 -28.11 -16.27
C GLU A 113 1.89 -29.22 -15.30
N GLY A 114 1.17 -30.34 -15.36
CA GLY A 114 1.23 -31.44 -14.42
C GLY A 114 2.64 -31.93 -14.09
N GLY A 115 3.03 -31.75 -12.83
CA GLY A 115 4.07 -32.54 -12.20
C GLY A 115 3.57 -33.94 -11.90
N ASN A 116 3.61 -34.83 -12.90
CA ASN A 116 3.53 -36.27 -12.68
C ASN A 116 4.93 -36.77 -12.35
N ALA A 117 5.13 -37.22 -11.10
CA ALA A 117 6.25 -38.08 -10.71
C ALA A 117 5.71 -39.19 -9.79
#